data_AF-A0A527XID3-F1
#
_entry.id   AF-A0A527XID3-F1
#
_cell.length_a   1.000
_cell.length_b   1.000
_cell.length_c   1.000
_cell.angle_alpha   90.00
_cell.angle_beta   90.00
_cell.angle_gamma   90.00
#
_symmetry.space_group_name_H-M   'P 1'
#
loop_
_entity.id
_entity.type
_entity.pdbx_description
1 polymer ?
#
loop_
_entity_poly.entity_id
_entity_poly.type
_entity_poly.pdbx_seq_one_letter_code
_entity_poly.pdbx_strand_id
1 'polypeptide(L)' 'MEPGTEVRTWLAPAKINLALHVTGRRDDGYHLIDSLAVFTRFGDRLEIEPAEHDEF' A
#
# COMPACT_ATOMS: atom_id res chain seq x y z
N MET A 1 -2.75 34.56 12.03
CA MET A 1 -3.34 33.53 11.14
C MET A 1 -2.72 32.23 11.60
N GLU A 2 -3.51 31.37 12.24
CA GLU A 2 -3.00 30.14 12.88
C GLU A 2 -2.37 29.22 11.81
N PRO A 3 -1.14 28.70 12.03
CA PRO A 3 -0.50 27.83 11.07
C PRO A 3 -1.04 26.41 11.25
N GLY A 4 -1.95 25.95 10.38
CA GLY A 4 -2.29 24.53 10.36
C GLY A 4 -3.63 24.20 9.74
N THR A 5 -3.57 23.51 8.59
CA THR A 5 -4.34 22.32 8.18
C THR A 5 -4.01 22.14 6.71
N GLU A 6 -2.84 21.57 6.42
CA GLU A 6 -2.44 21.29 5.05
C GLU A 6 -2.97 19.91 4.67
N VAL A 7 -3.88 19.86 3.68
CA VAL A 7 -4.21 18.63 2.97
C VAL A 7 -2.91 18.12 2.35
N ARG A 8 -2.52 16.91 2.72
CA ARG A 8 -1.32 16.28 2.17
C ARG A 8 -1.71 15.17 1.23
N THR A 9 -1.03 15.13 0.10
CA THR A 9 -1.26 14.12 -0.91
C THR A 9 -0.06 13.19 -1.05
N TRP A 10 -0.31 11.89 -0.98
CA TRP A 10 0.67 10.84 -1.23
C TRP A 10 0.25 9.96 -2.39
N LEU A 11 1.25 9.38 -3.06
CA LEU A 11 1.04 8.30 -4.01
C LEU A 11 1.31 6.98 -3.30
N ALA A 12 0.40 6.02 -3.47
CA ALA A 12 0.55 4.63 -3.06
C ALA A 12 0.80 3.78 -4.32
N PRO A 13 2.07 3.53 -4.71
CA PRO A 13 2.38 2.89 -5.98
C PRO A 13 1.86 1.46 -6.03
N ALA A 14 1.18 1.11 -7.12
CA ALA A 14 0.78 -0.26 -7.39
C ALA A 14 2.02 -1.13 -7.67
N LYS A 15 1.95 -2.40 -7.28
CA LYS A 15 3.01 -3.39 -7.56
C LYS A 15 2.58 -4.39 -8.63
N ILE A 16 3.55 -4.87 -9.40
CA ILE A 16 3.41 -6.01 -10.30
C ILE A 16 4.41 -7.09 -9.85
N ASN A 17 3.96 -8.33 -9.79
CA ASN A 17 4.86 -9.49 -9.69
C ASN A 17 5.24 -9.89 -11.13
N LEU A 18 6.49 -9.66 -11.53
CA LEU A 18 7.00 -10.07 -12.84
C LEU A 18 7.24 -11.58 -12.92
N ALA A 19 7.53 -12.19 -11.77
CA ALA A 19 7.53 -13.64 -11.59
C ALA A 19 6.94 -13.95 -10.21
N LEU A 20 6.20 -15.04 -10.12
CA LEU A 20 5.65 -15.55 -8.87
C LEU A 20 5.67 -17.08 -8.93
N HIS A 21 6.36 -17.69 -7.97
CA HIS A 21 6.46 -19.14 -7.85
C HIS A 21 6.01 -19.56 -6.46
N VAL A 22 5.00 -20.42 -6.41
CA VAL A 22 4.54 -21.05 -5.17
C VAL A 22 5.41 -22.28 -4.91
N THR A 23 6.15 -22.28 -3.80
CA THR A 23 7.14 -23.31 -3.49
C THR A 23 6.67 -24.32 -2.44
N GLY A 24 5.53 -24.08 -1.80
CA GLY A 24 4.95 -25.01 -0.83
C GLY A 24 3.74 -24.44 -0.11
N ARG A 25 3.15 -25.25 0.77
CA ARG A 25 2.03 -24.86 1.63
C ARG A 25 2.47 -24.90 3.09
N ARG A 26 2.10 -23.88 3.86
CA ARG A 26 2.36 -23.73 5.29
C ARG A 26 1.20 -24.33 6.10
N ASP A 27 1.48 -24.70 7.34
CA ASP A 27 0.49 -25.26 8.26
C ASP A 27 -0.56 -24.24 8.73
N ASP A 28 -0.30 -22.95 8.54
CA ASP A 28 -1.24 -21.84 8.83
C ASP A 28 -2.20 -21.52 7.67
N GLY A 29 -2.20 -22.33 6.61
CA GLY A 29 -3.08 -22.19 5.46
C GLY A 29 -2.56 -21.30 4.34
N TYR A 30 -1.41 -20.63 4.51
CA TYR A 30 -0.77 -19.84 3.46
C TYR A 30 0.21 -20.67 2.61
N HIS A 31 0.80 -20.02 1.60
CA HIS A 31 1.81 -20.62 0.73
C HIS A 31 3.18 -19.98 0.95
N LEU A 32 4.23 -20.77 0.74
CA LEU A 32 5.58 -20.26 0.53
C LEU A 32 5.67 -19.74 -0.91
N ILE A 33 6.24 -18.54 -1.07
CA ILE A 33 6.29 -17.85 -2.37
C ILE A 33 7.68 -17.26 -2.57
N ASP A 34 8.26 -17.55 -3.74
CA ASP A 34 9.35 -16.76 -4.32
C ASP A 34 8.76 -15.77 -5.33
N SER A 35 9.15 -14.49 -5.28
CA SER A 35 8.59 -13.46 -6.14
C SER A 35 9.65 -12.46 -6.60
N LEU A 36 9.54 -12.01 -7.86
CA LEU A 36 10.22 -10.82 -8.36
C LEU A 36 9.18 -9.71 -8.54
N ALA A 37 9.17 -8.74 -7.64
CA ALA A 37 8.20 -7.65 -7.64
C ALA A 37 8.84 -6.31 -8.00
N VAL A 38 8.07 -5.47 -8.68
CA VAL A 38 8.42 -4.07 -8.97
C VAL A 38 7.25 -3.15 -8.67
N PHE A 39 7.53 -1.93 -8.24
CA PHE A 39 6.54 -0.87 -8.16
C PHE A 39 6.39 -0.19 -9.52
N THR A 40 5.17 0.16 -9.87
CA THR A 40 4.88 0.93 -11.07
C THR A 40 4.94 2.42 -10.76
N ARG A 41 4.97 3.25 -11.81
CA ARG A 41 4.74 4.70 -11.67
C ARG A 41 3.27 5.07 -11.38
N PHE A 42 2.37 4.10 -11.47
CA PHE A 42 0.95 4.26 -11.23
C PHE A 42 0.60 3.77 -9.82
N GLY A 43 -0.54 4.21 -9.32
CA GLY A 43 -1.00 3.87 -7.98
C GLY A 43 -2.15 4.76 -7.57
N ASP A 44 -2.61 4.54 -6.35
CA ASP A 44 -3.68 5.34 -5.78
C ASP A 44 -3.12 6.67 -5.25
N ARG A 45 -3.95 7.71 -5.32
CA ARG A 45 -3.66 9.01 -4.69
C ARG A 45 -4.42 9.06 -3.38
N LEU A 46 -3.68 9.21 -2.29
CA LEU A 46 -4.24 9.35 -0.95
C LEU A 46 -4.18 10.82 -0.56
N GLU A 47 -5.34 11.41 -0.29
CA GLU A 47 -5.45 12.74 0.31
C GLU A 47 -5.78 12.55 1.79
N ILE A 48 -5.00 13.22 2.64
CA ILE A 48 -5.13 13.10 4.09
C ILE A 48 -5.18 14.50 4.67
N GLU A 49 -6.15 14.70 5.55
CA GLU A 49 -6.34 15.91 6.31
C GLU A 49 -6.66 15.58 7.78
N PRO A 50 -6.35 16.48 8.72
CA PRO A 50 -6.80 16.37 10.10
C PRO A 50 -8.34 16.21 10.19
N ALA A 51 -8.78 15.14 10.84
CA ALA A 51 -10.17 14.99 11.27
C ALA A 51 -10.33 15.52 12.70
N GLU A 52 -11.52 16.04 13.02
CA GLU A 52 -11.81 16.52 14.38
C GLU A 52 -11.90 15.37 15.39
N HIS A 53 -12.36 14.20 14.95
CA HIS A 53 -12.57 13.01 15.76
C HIS A 53 -12.27 11.74 14.93
N ASP A 54 -11.88 10.65 15.60
CA ASP A 54 -11.72 9.34 14.97
C ASP A 54 -13.09 8.65 14.89
N GLU A 55 -13.61 8.48 13.68
CA GLU A 55 -14.88 7.81 13.40
C GLU A 55 -14.68 6.78 12.27
N PHE A 56 -15.23 5.58 12.45
CA PHE A 56 -15.16 4.44 11.50
C PHE A 56 -16.52 4.15 10.87
#